data_AF-A0A9L0TLU8-F1
#
_entry.id   AF-A0A9L0TLU8-F1
#
_cell.length_a   1.000
_cell.length_b   1.000
_cell.length_c   1.000
_cell.angle_alpha   90.00
_cell.angle_beta   90.00
_cell.angle_gamma   90.00
#
_symmetry.space_group_name_H-M   'P 1'
#
loop_
_entity.id
_entity.type
_entity.pdbx_description
1 polymer ?
#
loop_
_entity_poly.entity_id
_entity_poly.type
_entity_poly.pdbx_seq_one_letter_code
_entity_poly.pdbx_strand_id
1 'polypeptide(L)'
;MNHSERFVFIAEWYDPNASLFRRYELLFYPGDGSVEMHDVKNHRTFLKRTKYDDLHLEDLFIGNKVNIFSRQLVLIDYGDQYTARQLGSRKEKTLALIKPDAISKAGEIIEMINKAGFTITKLKMMMLSRKEATDFHVDHQSRPFLNELIQFITSGPIIAMEILRDDAICEWKRLLGPANSGVARTDAPGSVRALFGTDGIRNAAHGPDSFACAAREMELFFPSSGVCGPANTAKFTDCTCCIIKPHAISEGLLGKILMAIRDAGFEISAMQMFNMDRVNVEEFYEVYKGVVSEYNEMVTEMYSGPCVAIEIQQNNPTKTFREFCGPADPGERPWFELAPNGRSNLLPSAFAITTLSFSKITYALKLLVVVVVGVEKETKPAAHFPCGCLEEAAHVADQSGALGCGRKLPGIYALKHSERSLVKPRSRMLFTVLICRRMAS
;
A
#
# COMPACT_ATOMS: atom_id res chain seq x y z
N MET A 1 -14.44 -30.88 18.14
CA MET A 1 -14.45 -29.42 18.40
C MET A 1 -15.62 -29.12 19.31
N ASN A 2 -15.45 -28.23 20.29
CA ASN A 2 -16.49 -27.98 21.28
C ASN A 2 -17.49 -26.96 20.70
N HIS A 3 -18.80 -27.27 20.63
CA HIS A 3 -19.80 -26.38 20.02
C HIS A 3 -20.04 -25.05 20.77
N SER A 4 -19.35 -24.85 21.90
CA SER A 4 -19.35 -23.62 22.70
C SER A 4 -18.05 -22.82 22.60
N GLU A 5 -17.08 -23.27 21.79
CA GLU A 5 -15.84 -22.53 21.55
C GLU A 5 -16.15 -21.26 20.74
N ARG A 6 -15.73 -20.11 21.28
CA ARG A 6 -15.88 -18.79 20.68
C ARG A 6 -14.63 -17.96 20.97
N PHE A 7 -14.31 -17.06 20.07
CA PHE A 7 -13.26 -16.06 20.25
C PHE A 7 -13.87 -14.67 20.29
N VAL A 8 -13.42 -13.86 21.25
CA VAL A 8 -14.01 -12.55 21.53
C VAL A 8 -12.95 -11.47 21.35
N PHE A 9 -13.26 -10.47 20.54
CA PHE A 9 -12.39 -9.34 20.21
C PHE A 9 -13.09 -8.02 20.49
N ILE A 10 -12.34 -7.02 20.95
CA ILE A 10 -12.78 -5.63 20.88
C ILE A 10 -12.38 -5.11 19.51
N ALA A 11 -13.39 -4.73 18.72
CA ALA A 11 -13.24 -4.20 17.37
C ALA A 11 -13.68 -2.74 17.31
N GLU A 12 -12.93 -1.91 16.59
CA GLU A 12 -13.24 -0.49 16.38
C GLU A 12 -13.68 -0.24 14.94
N TRP A 13 -14.78 0.50 14.76
CA TRP A 13 -15.34 0.88 13.46
C TRP A 13 -15.50 2.40 13.40
N TYR A 14 -15.06 3.00 12.31
CA TYR A 14 -15.40 4.39 12.00
C TYR A 14 -16.78 4.46 11.36
N ASP A 15 -17.75 5.07 12.04
CA ASP A 15 -19.09 5.34 11.52
C ASP A 15 -19.05 6.64 10.69
N PRO A 16 -19.10 6.58 9.33
CA PRO A 16 -18.97 7.78 8.51
C PRO A 16 -20.17 8.72 8.68
N ASN A 17 -21.36 8.19 8.96
CA ASN A 17 -22.58 8.98 9.11
C ASN A 17 -22.57 9.77 10.43
N ALA A 18 -22.06 9.17 11.50
CA ALA A 18 -21.91 9.83 12.80
C ALA A 18 -20.55 10.52 12.99
N SER A 19 -19.60 10.33 12.06
CA SER A 19 -18.22 10.85 12.09
C SER A 19 -17.48 10.52 13.39
N LEU A 20 -17.67 9.32 13.94
CA LEU A 20 -17.09 8.89 15.22
C LEU A 20 -16.69 7.41 15.20
N PHE A 21 -15.73 7.05 16.04
CA PHE A 21 -15.36 5.66 16.27
C PHE A 21 -16.32 4.99 17.26
N ARG A 22 -16.84 3.82 16.88
CA ARG A 22 -17.64 2.92 17.73
C ARG A 22 -16.81 1.69 18.07
N ARG A 23 -16.99 1.16 19.28
CA ARG A 23 -16.38 -0.10 19.71
C ARG A 23 -17.43 -1.17 19.85
N TYR A 24 -17.13 -2.33 19.30
CA TYR A 24 -17.95 -3.52 19.33
C TYR A 24 -17.17 -4.67 19.97
N GLU A 25 -17.87 -5.48 20.74
CA GLU A 25 -17.41 -6.82 21.09
C GLU A 25 -17.81 -7.72 19.92
N LEU A 26 -16.83 -8.20 19.15
CA LEU A 26 -16.99 -9.14 18.04
C LEU A 26 -16.76 -10.56 18.56
N LEU A 27 -17.76 -11.42 18.40
CA LEU A 27 -17.71 -12.84 18.74
C LEU A 27 -17.64 -13.64 17.44
N PHE A 28 -16.64 -14.51 17.33
CA PHE A 28 -16.52 -15.47 16.23
C PHE A 28 -16.65 -16.89 16.75
N TYR A 29 -17.44 -17.71 16.06
CA TYR A 29 -17.73 -19.09 16.39
C TYR A 29 -17.07 -20.03 15.36
N PRO A 30 -15.83 -20.51 15.59
CA PRO A 30 -15.08 -21.32 14.63
C PRO A 30 -15.76 -22.66 14.26
N GLY A 31 -16.71 -23.13 15.06
CA GLY A 31 -17.43 -24.38 14.81
C GLY A 31 -18.49 -24.30 13.68
N ASP A 32 -18.96 -23.10 13.32
CA ASP A 32 -19.98 -22.91 12.27
C ASP A 32 -19.74 -21.68 11.36
N GLY A 33 -18.65 -20.93 11.56
CA GLY A 33 -18.33 -19.74 10.78
C GLY A 33 -19.28 -18.57 11.03
N SER A 34 -19.96 -18.53 12.20
CA SER A 34 -20.86 -17.42 12.52
C SER A 34 -20.19 -16.30 13.32
N VAL A 35 -20.71 -15.09 13.14
CA VAL A 35 -20.29 -13.87 13.83
C VAL A 35 -21.45 -13.22 14.56
N GLU A 36 -21.17 -12.61 15.69
CA GLU A 36 -22.10 -11.82 16.51
C GLU A 36 -21.38 -10.55 16.99
N MET A 37 -22.10 -9.43 17.13
CA MET A 37 -21.52 -8.18 17.62
C MET A 37 -22.41 -7.49 18.65
N HIS A 38 -21.81 -7.03 19.75
CA HIS A 38 -22.46 -6.17 20.75
C HIS A 38 -21.80 -4.80 20.82
N ASP A 39 -22.58 -3.72 20.96
CA ASP A 39 -22.08 -2.37 21.23
C ASP A 39 -21.51 -2.32 22.66
N VAL A 40 -20.20 -2.05 22.80
CA VAL A 40 -19.49 -2.07 24.09
C VAL A 40 -20.01 -1.00 25.06
N LYS A 41 -20.48 0.14 24.55
CA LYS A 41 -20.96 1.26 25.37
C LYS A 41 -22.39 1.06 25.85
N ASN A 42 -23.23 0.47 25.00
CA ASN A 42 -24.66 0.32 25.25
C ASN A 42 -25.07 -1.08 25.72
N HIS A 43 -24.16 -2.06 25.67
CA HIS A 43 -24.40 -3.49 25.94
C HIS A 43 -25.62 -4.05 25.16
N ARG A 44 -25.77 -3.61 23.90
CA ARG A 44 -26.85 -4.03 23.01
C ARG A 44 -26.30 -4.81 21.83
N THR A 45 -26.96 -5.90 21.45
CA THR A 45 -26.66 -6.62 20.21
C THR A 45 -26.82 -5.67 19.02
N PHE A 46 -25.72 -5.48 18.29
CA PHE A 46 -25.64 -4.73 17.05
C PHE A 46 -25.85 -5.65 15.84
N LEU A 47 -25.26 -6.84 15.88
CA LEU A 47 -25.42 -7.91 14.91
C LEU A 47 -25.73 -9.20 15.68
N LYS A 48 -26.89 -9.81 15.43
CA LYS A 48 -27.21 -11.14 15.97
C LYS A 48 -26.32 -12.20 15.32
N ARG A 49 -26.05 -13.31 16.02
CA ARG A 49 -25.31 -14.45 15.47
C ARG A 49 -25.82 -14.84 14.07
N THR A 50 -24.98 -14.60 13.08
CA THR A 50 -25.28 -14.79 11.64
C THR A 50 -24.07 -15.49 11.01
N LYS A 51 -24.31 -16.48 10.12
CA LYS A 51 -23.24 -17.16 9.39
C LYS A 51 -22.54 -16.16 8.45
N TYR A 52 -21.21 -16.20 8.42
CA TYR A 52 -20.40 -15.28 7.63
C TYR A 52 -19.12 -15.98 7.16
N ASP A 53 -19.21 -16.59 5.97
CA ASP A 53 -18.21 -17.52 5.46
C ASP A 53 -16.92 -16.84 4.99
N ASP A 54 -16.92 -15.52 4.82
CA ASP A 54 -15.76 -14.74 4.36
C ASP A 54 -14.73 -14.42 5.47
N LEU A 55 -14.98 -14.83 6.72
CA LEU A 55 -14.09 -14.55 7.87
C LEU A 55 -13.48 -15.84 8.43
N HIS A 56 -12.15 -15.93 8.38
CA HIS A 56 -11.41 -17.11 8.81
C HIS A 56 -10.73 -16.87 10.15
N LEU A 57 -10.42 -17.95 10.88
CA LEU A 57 -9.72 -17.86 12.17
C LEU A 57 -8.33 -17.20 12.03
N GLU A 58 -7.72 -17.31 10.86
CA GLU A 58 -6.42 -16.68 10.58
C GLU A 58 -6.49 -15.15 10.45
N ASP A 59 -7.66 -14.57 10.17
CA ASP A 59 -7.89 -13.13 10.13
C ASP A 59 -8.02 -12.52 11.54
N LEU A 60 -8.19 -13.36 12.58
CA LEU A 60 -8.55 -12.94 13.92
C LEU A 60 -7.32 -12.70 14.80
N PHE A 61 -6.65 -11.57 14.57
CA PHE A 61 -5.51 -11.11 15.36
C PHE A 61 -5.52 -9.59 15.57
N ILE A 62 -4.88 -9.13 16.65
CA ILE A 62 -4.86 -7.71 17.01
C ILE A 62 -4.10 -6.89 15.96
N GLY A 63 -4.71 -5.77 15.57
CA GLY A 63 -4.26 -4.90 14.50
C GLY A 63 -4.71 -5.33 13.10
N ASN A 64 -5.43 -6.45 12.93
CA ASN A 64 -6.02 -6.76 11.62
C ASN A 64 -7.22 -5.85 11.30
N LYS A 65 -7.51 -5.71 10.01
CA LYS A 65 -8.75 -5.12 9.50
C LYS A 65 -9.61 -6.21 8.87
N VAL A 66 -10.75 -6.51 9.48
CA VAL A 66 -11.71 -7.50 8.98
C VAL A 66 -12.95 -6.80 8.43
N ASN A 67 -13.49 -7.27 7.31
CA ASN A 67 -14.72 -6.74 6.74
C ASN A 67 -15.90 -7.63 7.18
N ILE A 68 -16.91 -7.06 7.83
CA ILE A 68 -18.13 -7.77 8.25
C ILE A 68 -19.35 -6.98 7.78
N PHE A 69 -20.14 -7.56 6.87
CA PHE A 69 -21.34 -6.94 6.27
C PHE A 69 -21.09 -5.48 5.82
N SER A 70 -20.06 -5.29 4.98
CA SER A 70 -19.59 -4.00 4.46
C SER A 70 -19.10 -2.99 5.50
N ARG A 71 -18.61 -3.44 6.67
CA ARG A 71 -17.96 -2.62 7.68
C ARG A 71 -16.53 -3.11 7.91
N GLN A 72 -15.55 -2.25 7.61
CA GLN A 72 -14.15 -2.50 7.93
C GLN A 72 -13.93 -2.23 9.44
N LEU A 73 -13.80 -3.30 10.20
CA LEU A 73 -13.54 -3.34 11.64
C LEU A 73 -12.04 -3.53 11.88
N VAL A 74 -11.45 -2.72 12.77
CA VAL A 74 -10.07 -2.92 13.24
C VAL A 74 -10.12 -3.70 14.54
N LEU A 75 -9.48 -4.86 14.62
CA LEU A 75 -9.37 -5.62 15.88
C LEU A 75 -8.35 -4.92 16.79
N ILE A 76 -8.77 -4.35 17.91
CA ILE A 76 -7.91 -3.51 18.77
C ILE A 76 -7.48 -4.19 20.07
N ASP A 77 -8.26 -5.13 20.60
CA ASP A 77 -7.92 -5.88 21.82
C ASP A 77 -8.67 -7.23 21.86
N TYR A 78 -8.32 -8.10 22.81
CA TYR A 78 -9.08 -9.30 23.13
C TYR A 78 -10.23 -8.97 24.08
N GLY A 79 -11.43 -9.48 23.81
CA GLY A 79 -12.60 -9.27 24.65
C GLY A 79 -12.61 -10.14 25.92
N ASP A 80 -11.92 -11.27 25.91
CA ASP A 80 -11.76 -12.10 27.11
C ASP A 80 -10.37 -12.74 27.24
N GLN A 81 -10.05 -13.19 28.47
CA GLN A 81 -8.76 -13.79 28.80
C GLN A 81 -8.59 -15.19 28.20
N TYR A 82 -9.66 -15.86 27.78
CA TYR A 82 -9.58 -17.14 27.07
C TYR A 82 -9.00 -16.91 25.68
N THR A 83 -9.58 -15.99 24.92
CA THR A 83 -9.14 -15.58 23.58
C THR A 83 -7.71 -15.03 23.65
N ALA A 84 -7.40 -14.18 24.63
CA ALA A 84 -6.04 -13.67 24.83
C ALA A 84 -5.01 -14.78 25.11
N ARG A 85 -5.38 -15.88 25.78
CA ARG A 85 -4.47 -17.02 26.02
C ARG A 85 -4.34 -17.95 24.82
N GLN A 86 -5.41 -18.15 24.05
CA GLN A 86 -5.39 -19.03 22.86
C GLN A 86 -4.73 -18.35 21.65
N LEU A 87 -5.02 -17.07 21.41
CA LEU A 87 -4.62 -16.34 20.21
C LEU A 87 -3.54 -15.28 20.48
N GLY A 88 -3.52 -14.69 21.68
CA GLY A 88 -2.64 -13.57 22.04
C GLY A 88 -1.15 -13.89 22.21
N SER A 89 -0.73 -15.15 22.09
CA SER A 89 0.65 -15.58 22.31
C SER A 89 1.42 -15.95 21.04
N ARG A 90 0.81 -15.93 19.84
CA ARG A 90 1.45 -16.53 18.66
C ARG A 90 1.72 -15.56 17.51
N LYS A 91 0.70 -14.86 16.99
CA LYS A 91 0.86 -14.06 15.77
C LYS A 91 1.74 -12.82 16.00
N GLU A 92 2.98 -12.92 15.57
CA GLU A 92 4.01 -11.88 15.59
C GLU A 92 4.11 -11.17 14.24
N LYS A 93 4.46 -9.88 14.26
CA LYS A 93 4.81 -9.11 13.07
C LYS A 93 6.32 -8.96 12.97
N THR A 94 6.89 -9.21 11.80
CA THR A 94 8.30 -8.95 11.52
C THR A 94 8.51 -8.34 10.14
N LEU A 95 9.67 -7.73 9.91
CA LEU A 95 10.05 -7.18 8.62
C LEU A 95 10.67 -8.29 7.75
N ALA A 96 10.13 -8.48 6.56
CA ALA A 96 10.84 -9.12 5.46
C ALA A 96 11.27 -8.06 4.44
N LEU A 97 12.56 -8.01 4.13
CA LEU A 97 13.12 -7.08 3.17
C LEU A 97 13.80 -7.86 2.04
N ILE A 98 13.39 -7.62 0.80
CA ILE A 98 14.09 -8.09 -0.41
C ILE A 98 15.08 -7.00 -0.84
N LYS A 99 16.34 -7.38 -1.00
CA LYS A 99 17.47 -6.51 -1.34
C LYS A 99 17.58 -6.32 -2.88
N PRO A 100 18.35 -5.33 -3.36
CA PRO A 100 18.41 -5.00 -4.79
C PRO A 100 18.89 -6.14 -5.70
N ASP A 101 19.73 -7.05 -5.19
CA ASP A 101 20.21 -8.24 -5.90
C ASP A 101 19.09 -9.24 -6.23
N ALA A 102 18.01 -9.28 -5.45
CA ALA A 102 16.95 -10.27 -5.56
C ALA A 102 15.58 -9.71 -6.01
N ILE A 103 15.50 -8.43 -6.42
CA ILE A 103 14.25 -7.84 -6.94
C ILE A 103 13.71 -8.60 -8.15
N SER A 104 14.58 -9.05 -9.04
CA SER A 104 14.20 -9.90 -10.19
C SER A 104 13.61 -11.26 -9.78
N LYS A 105 13.78 -11.66 -8.51
CA LYS A 105 13.31 -12.90 -7.87
C LYS A 105 12.26 -12.65 -6.78
N ALA A 106 11.66 -11.46 -6.73
CA ALA A 106 10.68 -11.11 -5.73
C ALA A 106 9.44 -12.04 -5.76
N GLY A 107 9.00 -12.47 -6.93
CA GLY A 107 7.87 -13.40 -7.08
C GLY A 107 8.15 -14.79 -6.47
N GLU A 108 9.34 -15.35 -6.73
CA GLU A 108 9.81 -16.59 -6.11
C GLU A 108 9.92 -16.48 -4.58
N ILE A 109 10.45 -15.36 -4.06
CA ILE A 109 10.61 -15.14 -2.61
C ILE A 109 9.24 -14.97 -1.92
N ILE A 110 8.31 -14.23 -2.53
CA ILE A 110 6.93 -14.09 -2.02
C ILE A 110 6.20 -15.44 -2.02
N GLU A 111 6.39 -16.27 -3.05
CA GLU A 111 5.85 -17.64 -3.08
C GLU A 111 6.44 -18.51 -1.94
N MET A 112 7.72 -18.34 -1.58
CA MET A 112 8.32 -19.02 -0.41
C MET A 112 7.74 -18.52 0.92
N ILE A 113 7.52 -17.20 1.07
CA ILE A 113 6.89 -16.59 2.25
C ILE A 113 5.46 -17.15 2.43
N ASN A 114 4.65 -17.13 1.37
CA ASN A 114 3.28 -17.65 1.39
C ASN A 114 3.25 -19.16 1.71
N LYS A 115 4.12 -19.97 1.08
CA LYS A 115 4.23 -21.41 1.36
C LYS A 115 4.70 -21.74 2.78
N ALA A 116 5.45 -20.84 3.41
CA ALA A 116 5.83 -20.95 4.80
C ALA A 116 4.74 -20.43 5.76
N GLY A 117 3.51 -20.18 5.30
CA GLY A 117 2.35 -19.84 6.14
C GLY A 117 2.38 -18.43 6.71
N PHE A 118 3.12 -17.51 6.08
CA PHE A 118 3.09 -16.09 6.46
C PHE A 118 1.99 -15.33 5.73
N THR A 119 1.30 -14.46 6.44
CA THR A 119 0.40 -13.46 5.85
C THR A 119 1.19 -12.17 5.61
N ILE A 120 1.15 -11.61 4.39
CA ILE A 120 1.73 -10.30 4.08
C ILE A 120 0.67 -9.23 4.41
N THR A 121 0.92 -8.40 5.43
CA THR A 121 -0.03 -7.35 5.89
C THR A 121 0.31 -5.96 5.37
N LYS A 122 1.57 -5.72 4.98
CA LYS A 122 2.02 -4.54 4.23
C LYS A 122 3.08 -4.95 3.24
N LEU A 123 3.15 -4.28 2.10
CA LEU A 123 4.20 -4.43 1.10
C LEU A 123 4.40 -3.09 0.38
N LYS A 124 5.64 -2.68 0.16
CA LYS A 124 5.96 -1.50 -0.65
C LYS A 124 7.37 -1.59 -1.23
N MET A 125 7.50 -1.30 -2.52
CA MET A 125 8.79 -1.10 -3.18
C MET A 125 9.28 0.33 -2.93
N MET A 126 10.56 0.47 -2.55
CA MET A 126 11.15 1.72 -2.09
C MET A 126 12.57 1.92 -2.62
N MET A 127 13.02 3.18 -2.62
CA MET A 127 14.42 3.55 -2.82
C MET A 127 14.95 4.15 -1.51
N LEU A 128 16.05 3.62 -0.97
CA LEU A 128 16.68 4.18 0.23
C LEU A 128 17.64 5.30 -0.13
N SER A 129 17.51 6.45 0.55
CA SER A 129 18.60 7.42 0.63
C SER A 129 19.75 6.87 1.50
N ARG A 130 20.95 7.44 1.32
CA ARG A 130 22.11 7.10 2.16
C ARG A 130 21.85 7.30 3.65
N LYS A 131 21.02 8.29 4.02
CA LYS A 131 20.65 8.53 5.42
C LYS A 131 19.79 7.37 5.96
N GLU A 132 18.69 7.05 5.29
CA GLU A 132 17.78 5.97 5.72
C GLU A 132 18.50 4.61 5.76
N ALA A 133 19.39 4.34 4.80
CA ALA A 133 20.25 3.16 4.81
C ALA A 133 21.24 3.11 6.01
N THR A 134 21.71 4.27 6.47
CA THR A 134 22.57 4.37 7.67
C THR A 134 21.76 4.18 8.95
N ASP A 135 20.58 4.79 9.02
CA ASP A 135 19.65 4.68 10.15
C ASP A 135 19.14 3.24 10.30
N PHE A 136 18.85 2.56 9.19
CA PHE A 136 18.49 1.14 9.12
C PHE A 136 19.61 0.22 9.63
N HIS A 137 20.87 0.53 9.32
CA HIS A 137 22.03 -0.27 9.72
C HIS A 137 22.76 0.28 10.96
N VAL A 138 22.04 0.96 11.87
CA VAL A 138 22.61 1.54 13.11
C VAL A 138 23.42 0.55 13.95
N ASP A 139 22.94 -0.70 14.09
CA ASP A 139 23.64 -1.75 14.86
C ASP A 139 24.97 -2.21 14.21
N HIS A 140 25.24 -1.79 12.98
CA HIS A 140 26.45 -2.10 12.20
C HIS A 140 27.42 -0.92 12.08
N GLN A 141 27.21 0.20 12.78
CA GLN A 141 28.02 1.43 12.68
C GLN A 141 29.53 1.23 12.83
N SER A 142 29.98 0.25 13.62
CA SER A 142 31.39 -0.07 13.86
C SER A 142 31.97 -1.16 12.94
N ARG A 143 31.19 -1.70 11.99
CA ARG A 143 31.62 -2.81 11.13
C ARG A 143 32.36 -2.30 9.88
N PRO A 144 33.51 -2.90 9.50
CA PRO A 144 34.32 -2.41 8.37
C PRO A 144 33.60 -2.50 7.02
N PHE A 145 32.62 -3.40 6.88
CA PHE A 145 31.82 -3.59 5.66
C PHE A 145 30.61 -2.64 5.53
N LEU A 146 30.37 -1.76 6.51
CA LEU A 146 29.17 -0.90 6.54
C LEU A 146 29.06 -0.01 5.30
N ASN A 147 30.17 0.60 4.86
CA ASN A 147 30.15 1.50 3.70
C ASN A 147 29.76 0.77 2.41
N GLU A 148 30.24 -0.45 2.22
CA GLU A 148 29.89 -1.30 1.07
C GLU A 148 28.42 -1.75 1.15
N LEU A 149 27.94 -2.12 2.34
CA LEU A 149 26.55 -2.47 2.59
C LEU A 149 25.59 -1.29 2.31
N ILE A 150 25.92 -0.07 2.75
CA ILE A 150 25.16 1.15 2.47
C ILE A 150 25.19 1.47 0.97
N GLN A 151 26.36 1.41 0.33
CA GLN A 151 26.47 1.63 -1.11
C GLN A 151 25.62 0.63 -1.90
N PHE A 152 25.62 -0.63 -1.49
CA PHE A 152 24.81 -1.67 -2.11
C PHE A 152 23.30 -1.47 -1.89
N ILE A 153 22.83 -1.26 -0.66
CA ILE A 153 21.39 -1.14 -0.39
C ILE A 153 20.77 0.13 -0.99
N THR A 154 21.58 1.16 -1.27
CA THR A 154 21.16 2.39 -1.97
C THR A 154 21.32 2.32 -3.49
N SER A 155 21.90 1.23 -4.04
CA SER A 155 22.19 1.10 -5.48
C SER A 155 20.98 0.82 -6.37
N GLY A 156 19.85 0.41 -5.78
CA GLY A 156 18.65 0.02 -6.50
C GLY A 156 17.45 -0.15 -5.57
N PRO A 157 16.28 -0.51 -6.12
CA PRO A 157 15.05 -0.66 -5.34
C PRO A 157 15.14 -1.81 -4.34
N ILE A 158 14.40 -1.67 -3.25
CA ILE A 158 14.13 -2.71 -2.24
C ILE A 158 12.62 -2.98 -2.17
N ILE A 159 12.22 -4.15 -1.69
CA ILE A 159 10.81 -4.41 -1.32
C ILE A 159 10.76 -4.68 0.17
N ALA A 160 10.12 -3.79 0.93
CA ALA A 160 9.83 -3.99 2.34
C ALA A 160 8.44 -4.62 2.50
N MET A 161 8.30 -5.55 3.44
CA MET A 161 7.04 -6.24 3.77
C MET A 161 6.87 -6.38 5.28
N GLU A 162 5.69 -6.06 5.79
CA GLU A 162 5.24 -6.51 7.11
C GLU A 162 4.66 -7.92 6.91
N ILE A 163 5.29 -8.93 7.52
CA ILE A 163 4.83 -10.31 7.49
C ILE A 163 4.41 -10.76 8.88
N LEU A 164 3.35 -11.57 8.92
CA LEU A 164 2.68 -12.01 10.14
C LEU A 164 2.59 -13.53 10.17
N ARG A 165 2.98 -14.14 11.29
CA ARG A 165 2.81 -15.57 11.56
C ARG A 165 2.99 -15.87 13.06
N ASP A 166 2.52 -17.04 13.48
CA ASP A 166 3.02 -17.72 14.69
C ASP A 166 4.56 -17.80 14.66
N ASP A 167 5.23 -17.31 15.71
CA ASP A 167 6.70 -17.26 15.85
C ASP A 167 7.44 -16.59 14.66
N ALA A 168 6.85 -15.54 14.09
CA ALA A 168 7.26 -14.96 12.80
C ALA A 168 8.75 -14.60 12.70
N ILE A 169 9.37 -14.07 13.76
CA ILE A 169 10.80 -13.70 13.74
C ILE A 169 11.67 -14.95 13.58
N CYS A 170 11.40 -15.98 14.38
CA CYS A 170 12.13 -17.25 14.37
C CYS A 170 11.94 -17.97 13.03
N GLU A 171 10.71 -18.07 12.55
CA GLU A 171 10.37 -18.76 11.32
C GLU A 171 10.90 -18.02 10.07
N TRP A 172 10.92 -16.68 10.07
CA TRP A 172 11.50 -15.91 8.96
C TRP A 172 13.03 -16.08 8.92
N LYS A 173 13.69 -16.06 10.07
CA LYS A 173 15.13 -16.36 10.17
C LYS A 173 15.46 -17.79 9.72
N ARG A 174 14.61 -18.77 10.03
CA ARG A 174 14.73 -20.15 9.53
C ARG A 174 14.59 -20.23 8.01
N LEU A 175 13.65 -19.49 7.42
CA LEU A 175 13.42 -19.44 5.97
C LEU A 175 14.52 -18.68 5.22
N LEU A 176 15.11 -17.64 5.85
CA LEU A 176 16.28 -16.92 5.34
C LEU A 176 17.54 -17.81 5.32
N GLY A 177 17.81 -18.51 6.42
CA GLY A 177 19.06 -19.25 6.64
C GLY A 177 20.26 -18.35 6.97
N PRO A 178 21.48 -18.94 7.05
CA PRO A 178 22.71 -18.24 7.41
C PRO A 178 22.97 -16.95 6.61
N ALA A 179 23.49 -15.92 7.27
CA ALA A 179 23.69 -14.60 6.65
C ALA A 179 24.70 -14.60 5.49
N ASN A 180 25.67 -15.51 5.49
CA ASN A 180 26.57 -15.74 4.37
C ASN A 180 25.95 -16.78 3.41
N SER A 181 25.68 -16.37 2.17
CA SER A 181 25.01 -17.22 1.17
C SER A 181 25.78 -18.50 0.82
N GLY A 182 27.12 -18.49 0.95
CA GLY A 182 27.95 -19.69 0.78
C GLY A 182 27.72 -20.74 1.86
N VAL A 183 27.58 -20.30 3.11
CA VAL A 183 27.22 -21.17 4.26
C VAL A 183 25.75 -21.58 4.19
N ALA A 184 24.86 -20.70 3.73
CA ALA A 184 23.46 -21.06 3.51
C ALA A 184 23.30 -22.21 2.51
N ARG A 185 24.10 -22.24 1.43
CA ARG A 185 24.11 -23.33 0.45
C ARG A 185 24.53 -24.69 1.02
N THR A 186 25.34 -24.73 2.09
CA THR A 186 25.72 -26.00 2.75
C THR A 186 24.73 -26.39 3.84
N ASP A 187 24.37 -25.44 4.71
CA ASP A 187 23.69 -25.73 5.97
C ASP A 187 22.15 -25.71 5.84
N ALA A 188 21.63 -24.94 4.87
CA ALA A 188 20.20 -24.76 4.63
C ALA A 188 19.91 -24.54 3.13
N PRO A 189 20.19 -25.53 2.25
CA PRO A 189 20.16 -25.35 0.79
C PRO A 189 18.82 -24.89 0.19
N GLY A 190 17.70 -25.09 0.89
CA GLY A 190 16.37 -24.60 0.51
C GLY A 190 16.03 -23.19 1.03
N SER A 191 16.97 -22.48 1.67
CA SER A 191 16.72 -21.15 2.24
C SER A 191 16.78 -20.04 1.18
N VAL A 192 16.14 -18.90 1.45
CA VAL A 192 16.15 -17.73 0.56
C VAL A 192 17.57 -17.29 0.21
N ARG A 193 18.48 -17.28 1.20
CA ARG A 193 19.90 -16.90 1.03
C ARG A 193 20.71 -17.94 0.26
N ALA A 194 20.38 -19.23 0.39
CA ALA A 194 21.02 -20.29 -0.38
C ALA A 194 20.66 -20.21 -1.87
N LEU A 195 19.37 -19.97 -2.16
CA LEU A 195 18.79 -20.00 -3.51
C LEU A 195 19.05 -18.72 -4.32
N PHE A 196 19.02 -17.55 -3.68
CA PHE A 196 19.08 -16.25 -4.38
C PHE A 196 20.26 -15.37 -3.95
N GLY A 197 20.94 -15.70 -2.85
CA GLY A 197 22.06 -14.92 -2.33
C GLY A 197 23.40 -15.27 -3.01
N THR A 198 24.22 -14.25 -3.25
CA THR A 198 25.57 -14.41 -3.84
C THR A 198 26.62 -14.58 -2.73
N ASP A 199 26.74 -13.59 -1.85
CA ASP A 199 27.79 -13.43 -0.86
C ASP A 199 27.23 -13.08 0.54
N GLY A 200 27.96 -12.36 1.40
CA GLY A 200 27.50 -11.96 2.74
C GLY A 200 26.75 -10.61 2.78
N ILE A 201 26.99 -9.74 1.80
CA ILE A 201 26.36 -8.42 1.65
C ILE A 201 25.16 -8.53 0.70
N ARG A 202 25.42 -9.13 -0.48
CA ARG A 202 24.43 -9.54 -1.50
C ARG A 202 23.88 -10.92 -1.15
N ASN A 203 23.01 -10.95 -0.15
CA ASN A 203 22.39 -12.17 0.36
C ASN A 203 20.88 -12.19 0.14
N ALA A 204 20.36 -11.54 -0.91
CA ALA A 204 18.96 -11.48 -1.34
C ALA A 204 17.93 -10.88 -0.38
N ALA A 205 18.00 -11.16 0.93
CA ALA A 205 16.97 -10.78 1.88
C ALA A 205 17.47 -10.58 3.32
N HIS A 206 16.77 -9.70 4.04
CA HIS A 206 16.99 -9.34 5.43
C HIS A 206 15.75 -9.60 6.30
N GLY A 207 16.01 -9.88 7.57
CA GLY A 207 15.02 -10.08 8.62
C GLY A 207 15.61 -9.66 9.97
N PRO A 208 14.84 -9.01 10.85
CA PRO A 208 15.29 -8.58 12.17
C PRO A 208 15.76 -9.75 13.05
N ASP A 209 16.76 -9.49 13.91
CA ASP A 209 17.28 -10.50 14.84
C ASP A 209 16.49 -10.65 16.14
N SER A 210 15.65 -9.68 16.49
CA SER A 210 14.85 -9.63 17.73
C SER A 210 13.59 -8.77 17.56
N PHE A 211 12.65 -8.86 18.51
CA PHE A 211 11.46 -8.00 18.57
C PHE A 211 11.77 -6.50 18.59
N ALA A 212 12.83 -6.09 19.30
CA ALA A 212 13.23 -4.69 19.37
C ALA A 212 13.75 -4.18 18.03
N CYS A 213 14.54 -5.01 17.31
CA CYS A 213 14.95 -4.74 15.94
C CYS A 213 13.73 -4.67 15.02
N ALA A 214 12.81 -5.66 15.11
CA ALA A 214 11.62 -5.73 14.27
C ALA A 214 10.73 -4.50 14.42
N ALA A 215 10.42 -4.07 15.65
CA ALA A 215 9.60 -2.88 15.89
C ALA A 215 10.25 -1.59 15.35
N ARG A 216 11.55 -1.41 15.58
CA ARG A 216 12.31 -0.24 15.12
C ARG A 216 12.42 -0.18 13.60
N GLU A 217 12.75 -1.31 12.96
CA GLU A 217 12.82 -1.40 11.50
C GLU A 217 11.43 -1.26 10.86
N MET A 218 10.38 -1.80 11.48
CA MET A 218 9.00 -1.65 11.00
C MET A 218 8.54 -0.18 10.99
N GLU A 219 8.80 0.58 12.05
CA GLU A 219 8.45 2.02 12.11
C GLU A 219 9.27 2.85 11.10
N LEU A 220 10.48 2.43 10.73
CA LEU A 220 11.26 3.10 9.68
C LEU A 220 10.61 2.95 8.29
N PHE A 221 10.17 1.74 7.93
CA PHE A 221 9.58 1.46 6.60
C PHE A 221 8.09 1.79 6.51
N PHE A 222 7.34 1.56 7.59
CA PHE A 222 5.89 1.70 7.67
C PHE A 222 5.47 2.52 8.90
N PRO A 223 5.89 3.79 9.01
CA PRO A 223 5.65 4.63 10.18
C PRO A 223 4.17 4.77 10.52
N SER A 224 3.87 4.70 11.81
CA SER A 224 2.53 4.82 12.37
C SER A 224 2.07 6.27 12.56
N SER A 225 3.02 7.21 12.59
CA SER A 225 2.86 8.58 13.10
C SER A 225 2.58 9.65 12.03
N GLY A 226 2.27 9.27 10.79
CA GLY A 226 2.03 10.20 9.67
C GLY A 226 3.29 10.86 9.10
N VAL A 227 4.47 10.47 9.61
CA VAL A 227 5.77 10.72 8.96
C VAL A 227 5.84 9.90 7.67
N CYS A 228 6.46 10.44 6.62
CA CYS A 228 6.73 9.66 5.42
C CYS A 228 7.93 8.73 5.64
N GLY A 229 7.72 7.42 5.50
CA GLY A 229 8.82 6.46 5.32
C GLY A 229 9.47 6.60 3.94
N PRO A 230 10.45 5.74 3.58
CA PRO A 230 11.24 5.92 2.37
C PRO A 230 10.42 6.04 1.09
N ALA A 231 10.95 6.79 0.12
CA ALA A 231 10.26 7.11 -1.12
C ALA A 231 9.85 5.84 -1.88
N ASN A 232 8.65 5.87 -2.50
CA ASN A 232 8.29 4.84 -3.47
C ASN A 232 9.15 4.97 -4.73
N THR A 233 9.15 3.93 -5.56
CA THR A 233 9.94 3.87 -6.81
C THR A 233 9.13 4.23 -8.06
N ALA A 234 7.91 4.75 -7.89
CA ALA A 234 7.00 5.04 -8.99
C ALA A 234 7.53 6.19 -9.85
N LYS A 235 7.62 5.95 -11.16
CA LYS A 235 8.19 6.87 -12.14
C LYS A 235 7.10 7.71 -12.83
N PHE A 236 5.87 7.22 -12.90
CA PHE A 236 4.71 7.85 -13.56
C PHE A 236 4.92 8.25 -15.03
N THR A 237 5.89 7.62 -15.71
CA THR A 237 6.27 7.86 -17.11
C THR A 237 6.22 6.55 -17.88
N ASP A 238 5.64 6.59 -19.09
CA ASP A 238 5.49 5.43 -20.01
C ASP A 238 5.15 4.12 -19.30
N CYS A 239 4.17 4.19 -18.39
CA CYS A 239 3.75 3.11 -17.51
C CYS A 239 2.23 2.89 -17.54
N THR A 240 1.81 1.73 -17.04
CA THR A 240 0.41 1.42 -16.76
C THR A 240 0.24 0.92 -15.33
N CYS A 241 -0.97 1.02 -14.79
CA CYS A 241 -1.29 0.57 -13.44
C CYS A 241 -2.04 -0.76 -13.50
N CYS A 242 -1.52 -1.75 -12.79
CA CYS A 242 -2.15 -3.05 -12.59
C CYS A 242 -2.58 -3.18 -11.13
N ILE A 243 -3.85 -3.46 -10.87
CA ILE A 243 -4.33 -3.79 -9.52
C ILE A 243 -4.58 -5.30 -9.42
N ILE A 244 -3.89 -5.95 -8.49
CA ILE A 244 -4.18 -7.31 -8.05
C ILE A 244 -5.26 -7.22 -6.97
N LYS A 245 -6.39 -7.89 -7.21
CA LYS A 245 -7.61 -7.85 -6.38
C LYS A 245 -7.47 -8.68 -5.09
N PRO A 246 -8.31 -8.43 -4.06
CA PRO A 246 -8.26 -9.14 -2.79
C PRO A 246 -8.27 -10.67 -2.87
N HIS A 247 -9.15 -11.30 -3.68
CA HIS A 247 -9.15 -12.77 -3.79
C HIS A 247 -7.79 -13.34 -4.24
N ALA A 248 -7.10 -12.69 -5.18
CA ALA A 248 -5.80 -13.12 -5.65
C ALA A 248 -4.67 -12.90 -4.60
N ILE A 249 -4.88 -11.98 -3.66
CA ILE A 249 -3.97 -11.78 -2.52
C ILE A 249 -4.25 -12.82 -1.43
N SER A 250 -5.52 -13.10 -1.09
CA SER A 250 -5.89 -14.10 -0.08
C SER A 250 -5.58 -15.54 -0.51
N GLU A 251 -5.76 -15.87 -1.80
CA GLU A 251 -5.29 -17.13 -2.40
C GLU A 251 -3.75 -17.23 -2.52
N GLY A 252 -3.00 -16.21 -2.11
CA GLY A 252 -1.55 -16.19 -2.12
C GLY A 252 -0.92 -16.15 -3.52
N LEU A 253 -1.70 -15.79 -4.56
CA LEU A 253 -1.25 -15.82 -5.97
C LEU A 253 -0.27 -14.69 -6.34
N LEU A 254 -0.05 -13.71 -5.46
CA LEU A 254 0.83 -12.56 -5.69
C LEU A 254 2.20 -12.98 -6.28
N GLY A 255 2.89 -13.95 -5.66
CA GLY A 255 4.21 -14.41 -6.14
C GLY A 255 4.17 -14.94 -7.58
N LYS A 256 3.14 -15.72 -7.92
CA LYS A 256 2.92 -16.28 -9.26
C LYS A 256 2.61 -15.20 -10.30
N ILE A 257 1.77 -14.22 -9.93
CA ILE A 257 1.43 -13.08 -10.80
C ILE A 257 2.69 -12.28 -11.14
N LEU A 258 3.53 -11.98 -10.15
CA LEU A 258 4.79 -11.25 -10.37
C LEU A 258 5.76 -12.01 -11.28
N MET A 259 5.87 -13.34 -11.10
CA MET A 259 6.66 -14.18 -12.01
C MET A 259 6.11 -14.15 -13.44
N ALA A 260 4.79 -14.22 -13.64
CA ALA A 260 4.20 -14.18 -14.98
C ALA A 260 4.36 -12.82 -15.69
N ILE A 261 4.21 -11.70 -14.97
CA ILE A 261 4.45 -10.35 -15.50
C ILE A 261 5.91 -10.22 -15.98
N ARG A 262 6.87 -10.66 -15.15
CA ARG A 262 8.30 -10.69 -15.49
C ARG A 262 8.61 -11.62 -16.66
N ASP A 263 8.10 -12.85 -16.65
CA ASP A 263 8.35 -13.86 -17.68
C ASP A 263 7.74 -13.47 -19.04
N ALA A 264 6.70 -12.62 -19.05
CA ALA A 264 6.18 -11.97 -20.25
C ALA A 264 6.98 -10.73 -20.71
N GLY A 265 8.06 -10.39 -20.00
CA GLY A 265 9.01 -9.34 -20.39
C GLY A 265 8.62 -7.92 -19.99
N PHE A 266 7.74 -7.73 -19.00
CA PHE A 266 7.39 -6.42 -18.47
C PHE A 266 8.30 -6.01 -17.29
N GLU A 267 8.70 -4.73 -17.20
CA GLU A 267 9.39 -4.18 -16.03
C GLU A 267 8.38 -3.77 -14.96
N ILE A 268 8.58 -4.20 -13.72
CA ILE A 268 7.85 -3.70 -12.55
C ILE A 268 8.70 -2.61 -11.90
N SER A 269 8.31 -1.35 -12.10
CA SER A 269 9.03 -0.18 -11.58
C SER A 269 8.62 0.18 -10.15
N ALA A 270 7.38 -0.12 -9.75
CA ALA A 270 6.91 0.08 -8.38
C ALA A 270 5.78 -0.88 -8.01
N MET A 271 5.60 -1.11 -6.71
CA MET A 271 4.45 -1.84 -6.15
C MET A 271 4.14 -1.40 -4.73
N GLN A 272 2.86 -1.44 -4.36
CA GLN A 272 2.42 -1.16 -3.01
C GLN A 272 1.10 -1.88 -2.67
N MET A 273 1.04 -2.47 -1.48
CA MET A 273 -0.18 -2.98 -0.87
C MET A 273 -0.96 -1.86 -0.18
N PHE A 274 -2.28 -1.88 -0.35
CA PHE A 274 -3.21 -0.89 0.18
C PHE A 274 -4.60 -1.51 0.38
N ASN A 275 -5.45 -0.87 1.19
CA ASN A 275 -6.86 -1.18 1.27
C ASN A 275 -7.64 0.05 0.78
N MET A 276 -8.67 -0.18 -0.03
CA MET A 276 -9.61 0.87 -0.40
C MET A 276 -10.80 0.86 0.56
N ASP A 277 -11.34 2.04 0.87
CA ASP A 277 -12.68 2.13 1.42
C ASP A 277 -13.72 2.10 0.28
N ARG A 278 -14.98 1.86 0.64
CA ARG A 278 -16.05 1.75 -0.34
C ARG A 278 -16.21 3.02 -1.20
N VAL A 279 -15.99 4.21 -0.63
CA VAL A 279 -16.17 5.48 -1.35
C VAL A 279 -15.11 5.64 -2.44
N ASN A 280 -13.84 5.38 -2.13
CA ASN A 280 -12.77 5.42 -3.13
C ASN A 280 -12.93 4.33 -4.20
N VAL A 281 -13.51 3.17 -3.87
CA VAL A 281 -13.84 2.14 -4.88
C VAL A 281 -14.98 2.58 -5.80
N GLU A 282 -16.06 3.16 -5.24
CA GLU A 282 -17.18 3.66 -6.04
C GLU A 282 -16.75 4.81 -6.98
N GLU A 283 -15.81 5.66 -6.56
CA GLU A 283 -15.16 6.67 -7.42
C GLU A 283 -14.24 6.04 -8.46
N PHE A 284 -13.40 5.08 -8.08
CA PHE A 284 -12.47 4.39 -9.00
C PHE A 284 -13.21 3.66 -10.14
N TYR A 285 -14.34 3.03 -9.84
CA TYR A 285 -15.18 2.36 -10.83
C TYR A 285 -16.31 3.23 -11.40
N GLU A 286 -16.37 4.53 -11.12
CA GLU A 286 -17.45 5.44 -11.56
C GLU A 286 -17.79 5.28 -13.05
N VAL A 287 -16.78 5.10 -13.91
CA VAL A 287 -16.92 4.95 -15.37
C VAL A 287 -17.69 3.70 -15.82
N TYR A 288 -17.83 2.68 -14.96
CA TYR A 288 -18.58 1.45 -15.24
C TYR A 288 -20.01 1.47 -14.68
N LYS A 289 -20.35 2.49 -13.87
CA LYS A 289 -21.62 2.59 -13.17
C LYS A 289 -22.78 2.74 -14.15
N GLY A 290 -23.63 1.72 -14.21
CA GLY A 290 -24.74 1.65 -15.18
C GLY A 290 -24.35 1.26 -16.60
N VAL A 291 -23.07 0.93 -16.84
CA VAL A 291 -22.57 0.37 -18.10
C VAL A 291 -22.42 -1.15 -18.00
N VAL A 292 -21.99 -1.64 -16.84
CA VAL A 292 -21.68 -3.05 -16.56
C VAL A 292 -22.65 -3.56 -15.48
N SER A 293 -23.27 -4.73 -15.69
CA SER A 293 -24.24 -5.34 -14.77
C SER A 293 -23.61 -5.69 -13.42
N GLU A 294 -22.34 -6.11 -13.46
CA GLU A 294 -21.55 -6.63 -12.35
C GLU A 294 -20.96 -5.50 -11.48
N TYR A 295 -21.25 -4.22 -11.75
CA TYR A 295 -20.66 -3.06 -11.05
C TYR A 295 -20.72 -3.18 -9.52
N ASN A 296 -21.84 -3.63 -8.96
CA ASN A 296 -21.98 -3.77 -7.50
C ASN A 296 -21.08 -4.88 -6.92
N GLU A 297 -20.85 -5.96 -7.67
CA GLU A 297 -19.98 -7.07 -7.30
C GLU A 297 -18.51 -6.67 -7.44
N MET A 298 -18.15 -5.98 -8.53
CA MET A 298 -16.82 -5.36 -8.71
C MET A 298 -16.47 -4.41 -7.55
N VAL A 299 -17.43 -3.58 -7.14
CA VAL A 299 -17.24 -2.67 -5.99
C VAL A 299 -17.08 -3.46 -4.69
N THR A 300 -17.94 -4.46 -4.44
CA THR A 300 -17.89 -5.27 -3.22
C THR A 300 -16.59 -6.05 -3.08
N GLU A 301 -16.10 -6.66 -4.15
CA GLU A 301 -14.82 -7.37 -4.16
C GLU A 301 -13.64 -6.42 -3.95
N MET A 302 -13.64 -5.22 -4.56
CA MET A 302 -12.46 -4.34 -4.50
C MET A 302 -12.23 -3.69 -3.12
N TYR A 303 -13.26 -3.57 -2.26
CA TYR A 303 -13.06 -3.18 -0.85
C TYR A 303 -13.07 -4.36 0.14
N SER A 304 -13.16 -5.61 -0.33
CA SER A 304 -13.28 -6.79 0.54
C SER A 304 -12.04 -7.01 1.42
N GLY A 305 -10.84 -6.70 0.90
CA GLY A 305 -9.57 -6.97 1.56
C GLY A 305 -8.38 -6.13 1.06
N PRO A 306 -7.13 -6.60 1.25
CA PRO A 306 -5.93 -5.92 0.76
C PRO A 306 -5.73 -6.11 -0.74
N CYS A 307 -5.30 -5.05 -1.41
CA CYS A 307 -5.03 -4.99 -2.83
C CYS A 307 -3.54 -4.69 -3.05
N VAL A 308 -2.96 -5.06 -4.20
CA VAL A 308 -1.61 -4.62 -4.58
C VAL A 308 -1.68 -3.85 -5.90
N ALA A 309 -1.30 -2.57 -5.86
CA ALA A 309 -1.09 -1.76 -7.05
C ALA A 309 0.35 -1.95 -7.53
N ILE A 310 0.53 -2.08 -8.85
CA ILE A 310 1.82 -2.29 -9.51
C ILE A 310 1.93 -1.29 -10.66
N GLU A 311 3.03 -0.55 -10.70
CA GLU A 311 3.43 0.26 -11.85
C GLU A 311 4.27 -0.62 -12.80
N ILE A 312 3.82 -0.70 -14.05
CA ILE A 312 4.41 -1.54 -15.08
C ILE A 312 4.93 -0.67 -16.22
N GLN A 313 6.19 -0.83 -16.58
CA GLN A 313 6.83 -0.13 -17.70
C GLN A 313 7.09 -1.06 -18.88
N GLN A 314 6.83 -0.55 -20.08
CA GLN A 314 6.99 -1.24 -21.36
C GLN A 314 6.88 -0.21 -22.50
N ASN A 315 7.32 -0.55 -23.71
CA ASN A 315 6.91 0.19 -24.90
C ASN A 315 5.40 0.08 -25.12
N ASN A 316 4.67 1.21 -25.06
CA ASN A 316 3.20 1.27 -25.13
C ASN A 316 2.53 0.29 -24.13
N PRO A 317 2.68 0.54 -22.81
CA PRO A 317 2.35 -0.44 -21.76
C PRO A 317 0.85 -0.70 -21.68
N THR A 318 0.03 0.33 -21.88
CA THR A 318 -1.44 0.26 -21.82
C THR A 318 -2.01 -0.73 -22.84
N LYS A 319 -1.44 -0.79 -24.05
CA LYS A 319 -1.87 -1.74 -25.08
C LYS A 319 -1.31 -3.14 -24.80
N THR A 320 0.01 -3.24 -24.67
CA THR A 320 0.71 -4.53 -24.56
C THR A 320 0.33 -5.31 -23.29
N PHE A 321 0.17 -4.62 -22.16
CA PHE A 321 -0.24 -5.26 -20.90
C PHE A 321 -1.72 -5.67 -20.91
N ARG A 322 -2.60 -4.91 -21.58
CA ARG A 322 -3.99 -5.31 -21.77
C ARG A 322 -4.12 -6.54 -22.68
N GLU A 323 -3.30 -6.63 -23.72
CA GLU A 323 -3.23 -7.81 -24.58
C GLU A 323 -2.72 -9.05 -23.82
N PHE A 324 -1.76 -8.87 -22.89
CA PHE A 324 -1.23 -9.93 -22.03
C PHE A 324 -2.26 -10.52 -21.05
N CYS A 325 -3.00 -9.68 -20.30
CA CYS A 325 -4.00 -10.17 -19.35
C CYS A 325 -5.30 -10.68 -20.02
N GLY A 326 -5.56 -10.30 -21.27
CA GLY A 326 -6.71 -10.79 -22.03
C GLY A 326 -8.02 -10.02 -21.84
N PRO A 327 -9.17 -10.62 -22.23
CA PRO A 327 -10.48 -9.99 -22.10
C PRO A 327 -10.92 -9.88 -20.63
N ALA A 328 -11.83 -8.94 -20.35
CA ALA A 328 -12.36 -8.73 -19.00
C ALA A 328 -13.34 -9.84 -18.55
N ASP A 329 -13.99 -10.51 -19.50
CA ASP A 329 -14.86 -11.67 -19.26
C ASP A 329 -14.06 -12.99 -19.46
N PRO A 330 -13.98 -13.88 -18.47
CA PRO A 330 -13.38 -15.22 -18.61
C PRO A 330 -14.07 -16.13 -19.63
N GLY A 331 -15.29 -15.81 -20.08
CA GLY A 331 -16.14 -16.65 -20.93
C GLY A 331 -15.85 -16.61 -22.44
N GLU A 332 -15.21 -15.54 -22.96
CA GLU A 332 -15.10 -15.33 -24.42
C GLU A 332 -13.85 -15.93 -25.10
N ARG A 333 -13.11 -16.84 -24.44
CA ARG A 333 -12.10 -17.68 -25.12
C ARG A 333 -12.15 -19.13 -24.62
N PRO A 334 -12.18 -20.13 -25.53
CA PRO A 334 -11.93 -21.51 -25.16
C PRO A 334 -10.58 -21.65 -24.45
N TRP A 335 -10.57 -22.32 -23.30
CA TRP A 335 -9.43 -22.43 -22.39
C TRP A 335 -8.38 -23.45 -22.83
N PHE A 336 -7.85 -23.34 -24.05
CA PHE A 336 -6.61 -23.97 -24.52
C PHE A 336 -6.14 -23.24 -25.80
N GLU A 337 -4.82 -23.08 -25.97
CA GLU A 337 -4.18 -22.27 -27.04
C GLU A 337 -4.41 -20.75 -26.86
N LEU A 338 -3.42 -19.86 -26.78
CA LEU A 338 -2.11 -19.84 -27.44
C LEU A 338 -0.99 -19.32 -26.51
N ALA A 339 -0.02 -20.18 -26.19
CA ALA A 339 1.32 -19.78 -25.80
C ALA A 339 2.29 -20.84 -26.35
N PRO A 340 3.36 -20.50 -27.10
CA PRO A 340 4.20 -21.51 -27.76
C PRO A 340 4.91 -22.50 -26.82
N ASN A 341 4.96 -22.20 -25.51
CA ASN A 341 5.86 -22.84 -24.55
C ASN A 341 5.16 -23.47 -23.32
N GLY A 342 3.85 -23.74 -23.39
CA GLY A 342 3.17 -24.64 -22.44
C GLY A 342 3.29 -24.32 -20.94
N ARG A 343 3.38 -23.04 -20.56
CA ARG A 343 3.36 -22.60 -19.15
C ARG A 343 1.95 -22.15 -18.74
N SER A 344 1.60 -22.40 -17.48
CA SER A 344 0.26 -22.18 -16.92
C SER A 344 -0.25 -20.74 -17.08
N ASN A 345 -1.40 -20.59 -17.71
CA ASN A 345 -2.13 -19.32 -17.74
C ASN A 345 -2.65 -18.97 -16.33
N LEU A 346 -2.35 -17.76 -15.85
CA LEU A 346 -2.96 -17.19 -14.64
C LEU A 346 -4.24 -16.43 -15.01
N LEU A 347 -5.18 -16.36 -14.05
CA LEU A 347 -6.57 -16.01 -14.29
C LEU A 347 -6.80 -14.53 -14.68
N PRO A 348 -7.61 -14.22 -15.70
CA PRO A 348 -8.06 -12.86 -16.02
C PRO A 348 -8.84 -12.20 -14.88
N SER A 349 -9.55 -12.99 -14.07
CA SER A 349 -10.31 -12.50 -12.90
C SER A 349 -9.44 -11.81 -11.86
N ALA A 350 -8.18 -12.22 -11.71
CA ALA A 350 -7.23 -11.71 -10.70
C ALA A 350 -6.83 -10.24 -10.91
N PHE A 351 -6.99 -9.73 -12.13
CA PHE A 351 -6.57 -8.39 -12.52
C PHE A 351 -7.74 -7.41 -12.60
N ALA A 352 -7.50 -6.17 -12.17
CA ALA A 352 -8.24 -5.00 -12.67
C ALA A 352 -7.27 -4.13 -13.49
N ILE A 353 -7.39 -4.20 -14.82
CA ILE A 353 -6.74 -3.24 -15.72
C ILE A 353 -7.73 -2.14 -16.05
N THR A 354 -7.48 -0.94 -15.55
CA THR A 354 -8.18 0.26 -16.00
C THR A 354 -7.31 0.99 -17.03
N THR A 355 -7.64 0.85 -18.31
CA THR A 355 -7.09 1.74 -19.36
C THR A 355 -7.80 3.09 -19.30
N LEU A 356 -7.60 3.81 -18.19
CA LEU A 356 -8.09 5.16 -17.98
C LEU A 356 -6.92 6.13 -17.98
N SER A 357 -7.12 7.29 -18.63
CA SER A 357 -6.19 8.41 -18.55
C SER A 357 -5.89 8.74 -17.08
N PHE A 358 -4.62 9.00 -16.77
CA PHE A 358 -4.08 9.15 -15.40
C PHE A 358 -4.86 10.13 -14.51
N SER A 359 -5.63 11.06 -15.08
CA SER A 359 -6.41 12.09 -14.39
C SER A 359 -7.35 11.58 -13.30
N LYS A 360 -7.99 10.39 -13.45
CA LYS A 360 -8.88 9.83 -12.42
C LYS A 360 -8.19 8.98 -11.36
N ILE A 361 -7.11 8.28 -11.69
CA ILE A 361 -6.32 7.49 -10.73
C ILE A 361 -5.72 8.42 -9.64
N THR A 362 -5.48 9.69 -9.97
CA THR A 362 -5.07 10.74 -9.03
C THR A 362 -5.96 10.91 -7.78
N TYR A 363 -7.22 10.46 -7.78
CA TYR A 363 -8.09 10.56 -6.60
C TYR A 363 -7.98 9.34 -5.65
N ALA A 364 -7.95 8.11 -6.18
CA ALA A 364 -7.68 6.92 -5.37
C ALA A 364 -6.22 6.88 -4.83
N LEU A 365 -5.25 7.35 -5.63
CA LEU A 365 -3.87 7.56 -5.16
C LEU A 365 -3.67 8.87 -4.38
N LYS A 366 -4.71 9.68 -4.11
CA LYS A 366 -4.53 10.98 -3.43
C LYS A 366 -4.16 10.87 -1.95
N LEU A 367 -4.24 9.67 -1.38
CA LEU A 367 -3.68 9.29 -0.08
C LEU A 367 -2.19 8.89 -0.14
N LEU A 368 -1.57 8.89 -1.33
CA LEU A 368 -0.16 8.61 -1.62
C LEU A 368 0.41 9.68 -2.57
N VAL A 369 0.89 10.76 -1.97
CA VAL A 369 1.22 12.05 -2.61
C VAL A 369 2.26 11.94 -3.76
N VAL A 370 1.92 12.47 -4.94
CA VAL A 370 2.59 13.60 -5.67
C VAL A 370 2.11 13.66 -7.15
N VAL A 371 2.08 14.86 -7.73
CA VAL A 371 1.52 15.25 -9.04
C VAL A 371 2.55 15.23 -10.18
N VAL A 372 2.19 14.69 -11.37
CA VAL A 372 2.64 15.07 -12.75
C VAL A 372 1.50 14.66 -13.70
N VAL A 373 0.81 15.47 -14.52
CA VAL A 373 1.17 16.51 -15.53
C VAL A 373 1.86 15.95 -16.79
N GLY A 374 1.10 15.24 -17.62
CA GLY A 374 1.46 15.04 -19.02
C GLY A 374 1.13 16.28 -19.85
N VAL A 375 2.16 17.04 -20.25
CA VAL A 375 2.00 18.11 -21.26
C VAL A 375 2.25 17.50 -22.64
N GLU A 376 1.19 17.31 -23.43
CA GLU A 376 1.37 17.13 -24.88
C GLU A 376 1.87 18.45 -25.49
N LYS A 377 3.08 18.42 -26.05
CA LYS A 377 3.57 19.50 -26.91
C LYS A 377 2.86 19.43 -28.26
N GLU A 378 1.68 20.05 -28.37
CA GLU A 378 1.25 20.54 -29.68
C GLU A 378 2.13 21.74 -30.08
N THR A 379 3.14 21.50 -30.90
CA THR A 379 3.82 22.56 -31.64
C THR A 379 2.90 23.09 -32.73
N LYS A 380 2.30 24.27 -32.49
CA LYS A 380 1.73 25.12 -33.56
C LYS A 380 2.49 26.44 -33.61
N PRO A 381 2.82 26.97 -34.81
CA PRO A 381 3.70 28.12 -34.94
C PRO A 381 3.05 29.39 -34.41
N ALA A 382 3.86 30.25 -33.77
CA ALA A 382 3.40 31.52 -33.25
C ALA A 382 3.06 32.50 -34.39
N ALA A 383 1.84 33.05 -34.37
CA ALA A 383 1.50 34.24 -35.13
C ALA A 383 1.93 35.49 -34.35
N HIS A 384 2.58 36.44 -35.03
CA HIS A 384 3.13 37.66 -34.46
C HIS A 384 2.08 38.76 -34.18
N PHE A 385 2.56 39.81 -33.49
CA PHE A 385 2.08 41.20 -33.36
C PHE A 385 1.42 41.60 -32.01
N PRO A 386 1.68 42.82 -31.50
CA PRO A 386 3.04 43.32 -31.18
C PRO A 386 3.15 43.93 -29.76
N CYS A 387 4.38 44.30 -29.40
CA CYS A 387 4.78 44.88 -28.11
C CYS A 387 4.47 46.38 -27.97
N GLY A 388 4.30 46.83 -26.72
CA GLY A 388 4.68 48.18 -26.28
C GLY A 388 4.45 48.35 -24.76
N CYS A 389 5.30 49.03 -23.97
CA CYS A 389 6.61 49.65 -24.23
C CYS A 389 7.36 49.86 -22.88
N LEU A 390 8.65 50.28 -22.96
CA LEU A 390 9.51 50.90 -21.91
C LEU A 390 10.32 49.97 -20.95
N GLU A 391 11.55 49.64 -21.39
CA GLU A 391 12.87 50.16 -20.90
C GLU A 391 12.96 50.83 -19.49
N GLU A 392 14.08 50.83 -18.74
CA GLU A 392 15.52 50.72 -19.12
C GLU A 392 16.47 50.27 -17.95
N ALA A 393 17.75 50.01 -18.31
CA ALA A 393 19.06 49.84 -17.59
C ALA A 393 19.29 50.45 -16.15
N ALA A 394 20.37 50.18 -15.36
CA ALA A 394 21.55 49.25 -15.38
C ALA A 394 22.33 49.25 -14.00
N HIS A 395 23.54 48.67 -13.96
CA HIS A 395 24.51 48.48 -12.84
C HIS A 395 25.29 49.79 -12.41
N VAL A 396 26.20 49.88 -11.41
CA VAL A 396 26.95 48.91 -10.55
C VAL A 396 27.48 49.52 -9.22
N ALA A 397 27.78 48.67 -8.19
CA ALA A 397 28.55 48.94 -6.94
C ALA A 397 27.98 50.03 -5.96
N ASP A 398 28.38 50.19 -4.69
CA ASP A 398 29.46 49.62 -3.85
C ASP A 398 29.03 49.49 -2.35
N GLN A 399 29.92 49.02 -1.47
CA GLN A 399 29.76 48.74 -0.03
C GLN A 399 29.46 49.97 0.86
N SER A 400 28.71 49.79 1.96
CA SER A 400 29.15 50.03 3.37
C SER A 400 28.01 50.23 4.39
N GLY A 401 28.18 49.59 5.58
CA GLY A 401 27.54 49.92 6.88
C GLY A 401 26.00 49.96 7.00
N ALA A 402 25.37 49.96 8.17
CA ALA A 402 25.69 49.58 9.55
C ALA A 402 24.46 50.02 10.39
N LEU A 403 24.00 49.20 11.36
CA LEU A 403 23.02 49.57 12.42
C LEU A 403 21.59 49.95 11.90
N GLY A 404 20.50 49.82 12.65
CA GLY A 404 20.29 49.22 13.97
C GLY A 404 19.02 49.78 14.65
N CYS A 405 18.16 48.90 15.18
CA CYS A 405 17.19 49.13 16.29
C CYS A 405 16.17 50.30 16.23
N GLY A 406 14.86 50.05 16.47
CA GLY A 406 13.99 51.13 17.00
C GLY A 406 12.46 51.11 16.81
N ARG A 407 11.76 50.30 17.61
CA ARG A 407 10.38 50.46 18.15
C ARG A 407 9.57 51.75 17.82
N LYS A 408 8.27 51.63 17.46
CA LYS A 408 7.09 51.88 18.36
C LYS A 408 5.69 51.77 17.70
N LEU A 409 4.70 51.51 18.58
CA LEU A 409 3.23 51.34 18.46
C LEU A 409 2.48 52.71 18.67
N PRO A 410 1.14 52.81 18.91
CA PRO A 410 -0.09 52.26 18.25
C PRO A 410 -1.27 53.29 18.14
N GLY A 411 -2.48 52.84 17.73
CA GLY A 411 -3.82 53.48 17.97
C GLY A 411 -4.84 53.04 16.90
N ILE A 412 -6.02 52.42 17.11
CA ILE A 412 -7.13 52.42 18.10
C ILE A 412 -8.17 53.55 17.91
N TYR A 413 -9.41 53.19 17.51
CA TYR A 413 -10.75 53.61 18.02
C TYR A 413 -11.87 52.95 17.13
N ALA A 414 -12.77 52.10 17.66
CA ALA A 414 -14.20 52.33 18.06
C ALA A 414 -15.22 52.42 16.88
N LEU A 415 -16.47 51.87 16.86
CA LEU A 415 -17.36 51.00 17.69
C LEU A 415 -18.33 50.22 16.72
N LYS A 416 -18.89 49.02 17.01
CA LYS A 416 -20.17 48.65 17.68
C LYS A 416 -21.42 49.51 17.33
N HIS A 417 -22.64 49.02 17.05
CA HIS A 417 -23.35 47.71 17.14
C HIS A 417 -24.23 47.53 15.86
N SER A 418 -24.68 46.35 15.42
CA SER A 418 -25.75 45.53 16.05
C SER A 418 -25.74 44.05 15.60
N GLU A 419 -26.56 43.22 16.25
CA GLU A 419 -26.42 41.76 16.28
C GLU A 419 -27.23 41.01 15.21
N ARG A 420 -26.60 40.05 14.54
CA ARG A 420 -27.23 38.76 14.17
C ARG A 420 -26.18 37.67 14.12
N SER A 421 -26.44 36.61 14.87
CA SER A 421 -25.70 35.35 15.02
C SER A 421 -24.95 34.86 13.77
N LEU A 422 -23.62 34.77 13.85
CA LEU A 422 -22.81 33.87 13.02
C LEU A 422 -21.63 33.31 13.81
N VAL A 423 -21.57 31.98 13.91
CA VAL A 423 -20.56 31.24 14.67
C VAL A 423 -19.24 31.18 13.89
N LYS A 424 -18.13 31.32 14.64
CA LYS A 424 -16.71 31.22 14.24
C LYS A 424 -16.41 30.62 12.85
N PRO A 425 -15.53 31.25 12.03
CA PRO A 425 -15.08 30.64 10.78
C PRO A 425 -14.24 29.38 11.07
N ARG A 426 -14.81 28.21 10.77
CA ARG A 426 -14.00 27.02 10.47
C ARG A 426 -13.52 27.13 9.04
N SER A 427 -12.21 27.02 8.83
CA SER A 427 -11.59 26.96 7.50
C SER A 427 -12.09 25.75 6.72
N ARG A 428 -13.18 25.92 5.96
CA ARG A 428 -13.60 24.99 4.90
C ARG A 428 -13.06 25.52 3.58
N MET A 429 -12.11 24.80 2.98
CA MET A 429 -11.81 24.95 1.57
C MET A 429 -13.04 24.52 0.77
N LEU A 430 -13.83 25.48 0.29
CA LEU A 430 -14.74 25.25 -0.83
C LEU A 430 -13.89 25.20 -2.11
N PHE A 431 -13.83 24.04 -2.76
CA PHE A 431 -13.38 23.97 -4.15
C PHE A 431 -14.59 24.09 -5.07
N THR A 432 -14.80 25.29 -5.59
CA THR A 432 -15.74 25.55 -6.69
C THR A 432 -15.17 24.96 -7.97
N VAL A 433 -15.78 23.89 -8.50
CA VAL A 433 -15.42 23.34 -9.81
C VAL A 433 -16.12 24.14 -10.90
N LEU A 434 -15.36 24.98 -11.61
CA LEU A 434 -15.81 25.69 -12.80
C LEU A 434 -15.88 24.70 -13.99
N ILE A 435 -17.08 24.18 -14.28
CA ILE A 435 -17.33 23.35 -15.46
C ILE A 435 -17.49 24.26 -16.68
N CYS A 436 -16.43 24.40 -17.46
CA CYS A 436 -16.50 25.02 -18.78
C CYS A 436 -17.18 24.08 -19.78
N ARG A 437 -18.52 24.15 -19.89
CA ARG A 437 -19.26 23.53 -21.00
C ARG A 437 -18.85 24.20 -22.31
N ARG A 438 -18.07 23.50 -23.13
CA ARG A 438 -17.93 23.82 -24.56
C ARG A 438 -19.21 23.32 -25.24
N MET A 439 -20.19 24.21 -25.45
CA MET A 439 -21.30 23.90 -26.35
C MET A 439 -20.76 23.87 -27.79
N ALA A 440 -21.12 22.83 -28.53
CA ALA A 440 -20.83 22.74 -29.95
C ALA A 440 -21.94 23.43 -30.74
N SER A 441 -21.54 24.12 -31.80
CA SER A 441 -22.35 24.57 -32.93
C SER A 441 -21.44 24.59 -34.16
#